data_AF-A0A0B4GRK8-F1
#
_entry.id   AF-A0A0B4GRK8-F1
#
_cell.length_a   1.000
_cell.length_b   1.000
_cell.length_c   1.000
_cell.angle_alpha   90.00
_cell.angle_beta   90.00
_cell.angle_gamma   90.00
#
_symmetry.space_group_name_H-M   'P 1'
#
loop_
_entity.id
_entity.type
_entity.pdbx_description
1 polymer ?
#
loop_
_entity_poly.entity_id
_entity_poly.type
_entity_poly.pdbx_seq_one_letter_code
_entity_poly.pdbx_strand_id
1 'polypeptide(L)'
;MSADAAQEQGCIATTFERKYYHLGSVFIKRSLRPREFRTGYRGLHVPRLGKERLLNEAEALQFVRRHTDIPVPAVNCHFEDDGAYYLITEYVEGVSMSELSEEQKVIVRQELEIHRAKLKTLKSSRLGGPSGLVIPPYRVLRRAETDYWNLQRTSNEEYIFCHNDLSQQNIIVNPDTLKIRAIIDWEYAGFFPARFDYPFYHRLGPSSATHGEVDDSLELLQFLHSQQSGSS
;
A
#
# COMPACT_ATOMS: atom_id res chain seq x y z
N MET A 1 -23.55 4.27 -31.59
CA MET A 1 -24.55 4.18 -30.52
C MET A 1 -23.80 3.94 -29.23
N SER A 2 -23.75 4.94 -28.36
CA SER A 2 -23.06 4.92 -27.08
C SER A 2 -23.75 3.91 -26.16
N ALA A 3 -23.11 2.79 -25.85
CA ALA A 3 -23.52 1.98 -24.72
C ALA A 3 -23.10 2.76 -23.47
N ASP A 4 -24.04 3.47 -22.86
CA ASP A 4 -23.88 3.96 -21.50
C ASP A 4 -23.58 2.73 -20.62
N ALA A 5 -22.31 2.59 -20.23
CA ALA A 5 -21.90 1.57 -19.29
C ALA A 5 -22.61 1.88 -17.97
N ALA A 6 -23.69 1.15 -17.69
CA ALA A 6 -24.42 1.24 -16.44
C ALA A 6 -23.41 1.19 -15.29
N GLN A 7 -23.40 2.24 -14.45
CA GLN A 7 -22.49 2.33 -13.32
C GLN A 7 -22.72 1.11 -12.42
N GLU A 8 -21.70 0.26 -12.30
CA GLU A 8 -21.77 -0.96 -11.51
C GLU A 8 -22.21 -0.65 -10.09
N GLN A 9 -23.20 -1.40 -9.57
CA GLN A 9 -23.76 -1.15 -8.26
C GLN A 9 -22.66 -1.15 -7.17
N GLY A 10 -22.68 -0.13 -6.32
CA GLY A 10 -21.70 0.04 -5.24
C GLY A 10 -20.33 0.54 -5.69
N CYS A 11 -20.07 0.75 -6.99
CA CYS A 11 -18.80 1.32 -7.45
C CYS A 11 -18.73 2.81 -7.10
N ILE A 12 -17.86 3.14 -6.14
CA ILE A 12 -17.67 4.51 -5.63
C ILE A 12 -16.57 5.27 -6.38
N ALA A 13 -15.63 4.57 -7.00
CA ALA A 13 -14.56 5.18 -7.79
C ALA A 13 -13.98 4.22 -8.84
N THR A 14 -13.55 4.75 -9.98
CA THR A 14 -12.73 4.04 -10.97
C THR A 14 -11.55 4.90 -11.38
N THR A 15 -10.35 4.42 -11.11
CA THR A 15 -9.09 5.07 -11.52
C THR A 15 -8.53 4.42 -12.77
N PHE A 16 -7.37 4.89 -13.24
CA PHE A 16 -6.58 4.19 -14.26
C PHE A 16 -5.99 2.87 -13.75
N GLU A 17 -5.99 2.63 -12.43
CA GLU A 17 -5.36 1.47 -11.81
C GLU A 17 -6.37 0.38 -11.42
N ARG A 18 -7.54 0.77 -10.90
CA ARG A 18 -8.52 -0.16 -10.30
C ARG A 18 -9.91 0.47 -10.10
N LYS A 19 -10.89 -0.37 -9.80
CA LYS A 19 -12.21 0.03 -9.29
C LYS A 19 -12.29 -0.15 -7.77
N TYR A 20 -13.09 0.69 -7.14
CA TYR A 20 -13.38 0.66 -5.71
C TYR A 20 -14.88 0.55 -5.51
N TYR A 21 -15.28 -0.30 -4.57
CA TYR A 21 -16.68 -0.50 -4.22
C TYR A 21 -16.86 -0.41 -2.71
N HIS A 22 -18.04 0.04 -2.31
CA HIS A 22 -18.51 0.03 -0.94
C HIS A 22 -19.92 -0.55 -0.92
N LEU A 23 -20.09 -1.66 -0.21
CA LEU A 23 -21.34 -2.41 -0.13
C LEU A 23 -21.58 -2.84 1.32
N GLY A 24 -22.47 -2.13 2.03
CA GLY A 24 -22.74 -2.41 3.44
C GLY A 24 -21.47 -2.25 4.28
N SER A 25 -21.05 -3.29 4.98
CA SER A 25 -19.85 -3.28 5.85
C SER A 25 -18.56 -3.68 5.12
N VAL A 26 -18.55 -3.64 3.78
CA VAL A 26 -17.47 -4.22 2.97
C VAL A 26 -16.90 -3.20 1.99
N PHE A 27 -15.57 -3.14 1.94
CA PHE A 27 -14.81 -2.39 0.95
C PHE A 27 -14.14 -3.35 -0.03
N ILE A 28 -14.19 -3.02 -1.33
CA ILE A 28 -13.63 -3.87 -2.38
C ILE A 28 -12.67 -3.05 -3.22
N LYS A 29 -11.43 -3.52 -3.36
CA LYS A 29 -10.50 -3.10 -4.40
C LYS A 29 -10.47 -4.16 -5.49
N ARG A 30 -10.62 -3.75 -6.75
CA ARG A 30 -10.59 -4.66 -7.90
C ARG A 30 -9.68 -4.15 -9.00
N SER A 31 -8.67 -4.92 -9.38
CA SER A 31 -7.82 -4.56 -10.52
C SER A 31 -8.66 -4.42 -11.80
N LEU A 32 -8.25 -3.54 -12.70
CA LEU A 32 -8.91 -3.44 -14.01
C LEU A 32 -8.65 -4.72 -14.82
N ARG A 33 -9.66 -5.15 -15.59
CA ARG A 33 -9.49 -6.16 -16.63
C ARG A 33 -8.74 -5.55 -17.81
N PRO A 34 -8.07 -6.34 -18.68
CA PRO A 34 -7.44 -5.83 -19.89
C PRO A 34 -8.39 -5.03 -20.79
N ARG A 35 -9.65 -5.48 -20.90
CA ARG A 35 -10.72 -4.79 -21.65
C ARG A 35 -11.19 -3.47 -21.02
N GLU A 36 -10.82 -3.18 -19.78
CA GLU A 36 -11.16 -1.96 -19.04
C GLU A 36 -10.02 -0.95 -19.02
N PHE A 37 -8.84 -1.30 -19.57
CA PHE A 37 -7.71 -0.39 -19.67
C PHE A 37 -8.07 0.82 -20.52
N ARG A 38 -7.55 1.98 -20.11
CA ARG A 38 -7.93 3.28 -20.68
C ARG A 38 -6.75 3.89 -21.42
N THR A 39 -7.03 4.53 -22.54
CA THR A 39 -6.02 5.31 -23.27
C THR A 39 -5.88 6.68 -22.65
N GLY A 40 -4.67 7.01 -22.20
CA GLY A 40 -4.28 8.35 -21.79
C GLY A 40 -3.52 9.07 -22.91
N TYR A 41 -2.93 10.23 -22.58
CA TYR A 41 -2.17 11.04 -23.54
C TYR A 41 -0.89 10.36 -24.08
N ARG A 42 -0.37 9.34 -23.38
CA ARG A 42 0.80 8.53 -23.81
C ARG A 42 0.42 7.19 -24.47
N GLY A 43 -0.85 6.99 -24.81
CA GLY A 43 -1.36 5.72 -25.32
C GLY A 43 -2.08 4.90 -24.25
N LEU A 44 -2.23 3.60 -24.51
CA LEU A 44 -2.92 2.68 -23.61
C LEU A 44 -2.18 2.61 -22.26
N HIS A 45 -2.87 2.95 -21.17
CA HIS A 45 -2.33 2.78 -19.82
C HIS A 45 -2.61 1.36 -19.34
N VAL A 46 -1.52 0.62 -19.08
CA VAL A 46 -1.57 -0.72 -18.49
C VAL A 46 -1.12 -0.61 -17.02
N PRO A 47 -1.99 -0.88 -16.04
CA PRO A 47 -1.61 -0.84 -14.62
C PRO A 47 -0.47 -1.81 -14.32
N ARG A 48 0.60 -1.32 -13.71
CA ARG A 48 1.72 -2.17 -13.30
C ARG A 48 1.38 -2.92 -12.02
N LEU A 49 1.64 -4.23 -12.02
CA LEU A 49 1.49 -5.09 -10.85
C LEU A 49 0.09 -5.01 -10.20
N GLY A 50 -0.97 -4.82 -10.99
CA GLY A 50 -2.31 -4.57 -10.47
C GLY A 50 -2.86 -5.71 -9.60
N LYS A 51 -2.58 -6.96 -9.99
CA LYS A 51 -2.93 -8.16 -9.22
C LYS A 51 -1.99 -8.33 -8.03
N GLU A 52 -0.69 -8.25 -8.29
CA GLU A 52 0.39 -8.50 -7.32
C GLU A 52 0.33 -7.52 -6.14
N ARG A 53 0.01 -6.25 -6.40
CA ARG A 53 -0.20 -5.23 -5.36
C ARG A 53 -1.38 -5.55 -4.45
N LEU A 54 -2.51 -5.98 -5.01
CA LEU A 54 -3.69 -6.37 -4.21
C LEU A 54 -3.47 -7.67 -3.44
N LEU A 55 -2.75 -8.63 -4.04
CA LEU A 55 -2.32 -9.84 -3.34
C LEU A 55 -1.39 -9.48 -2.17
N ASN A 56 -0.41 -8.61 -2.40
CA ASN A 56 0.51 -8.17 -1.35
C ASN A 56 -0.22 -7.43 -0.23
N GLU A 57 -1.20 -6.57 -0.57
CA GLU A 57 -2.03 -5.90 0.42
C GLU A 57 -2.79 -6.89 1.31
N ALA A 58 -3.42 -7.92 0.71
CA ALA A 58 -4.16 -8.94 1.45
C ALA A 58 -3.25 -9.67 2.46
N GLU A 59 -2.08 -10.11 2.00
CA GLU A 59 -1.09 -10.80 2.82
C GLU A 59 -0.53 -9.89 3.92
N ALA A 60 -0.27 -8.62 3.61
CA ALA A 60 0.21 -7.64 4.57
C ALA A 60 -0.82 -7.37 5.67
N LEU A 61 -2.09 -7.17 5.32
CA LEU A 61 -3.18 -7.00 6.29
C LEU A 61 -3.29 -8.21 7.23
N GLN A 62 -3.29 -9.42 6.67
CA GLN A 62 -3.33 -10.65 7.46
C GLN A 62 -2.07 -10.85 8.32
N PHE A 63 -0.90 -10.45 7.83
CA PHE A 63 0.36 -10.53 8.57
C PHE A 63 0.37 -9.57 9.75
N VAL A 64 0.05 -8.29 9.53
CA VAL A 64 0.00 -7.26 10.58
C VAL A 64 -0.99 -7.64 11.66
N ARG A 65 -2.20 -8.08 11.28
CA ARG A 65 -3.24 -8.51 12.23
C ARG A 65 -2.82 -9.71 13.08
N ARG A 66 -2.02 -10.64 12.52
CA ARG A 66 -1.56 -11.84 13.24
C ARG A 66 -0.42 -11.56 14.22
N HIS A 67 0.43 -10.57 13.91
CA HIS A 67 1.68 -10.35 14.65
C HIS A 67 1.68 -9.08 15.49
N THR A 68 0.64 -8.25 15.40
CA THR A 68 0.51 -6.99 16.13
C THR A 68 -0.93 -6.73 16.55
N ASP A 69 -1.12 -5.72 17.38
CA ASP A 69 -2.42 -5.13 17.75
C ASP A 69 -2.73 -3.86 16.94
N ILE A 70 -1.98 -3.60 15.86
CA ILE A 70 -2.21 -2.44 14.99
C ILE A 70 -3.58 -2.60 14.33
N PRO A 71 -4.46 -1.60 14.43
CA PRO A 71 -5.77 -1.66 13.81
C PRO A 71 -5.62 -1.66 12.29
N VAL A 72 -6.07 -2.74 11.65
CA VAL A 72 -6.13 -2.91 10.19
C VAL A 72 -7.46 -3.55 9.80
N PRO A 73 -8.02 -3.25 8.61
CA PRO A 73 -9.24 -3.89 8.14
C PRO A 73 -9.12 -5.41 8.12
N ALA A 74 -10.16 -6.13 8.57
CA ALA A 74 -10.19 -7.58 8.39
C ALA A 74 -10.28 -7.92 6.89
N VAL A 75 -9.51 -8.91 6.45
CA VAL A 75 -9.62 -9.45 5.09
C VAL A 75 -10.72 -10.50 5.09
N ASN A 76 -11.77 -10.27 4.30
CA ASN A 76 -12.88 -11.21 4.17
C ASN A 76 -12.52 -12.32 3.17
N CYS A 77 -12.03 -11.92 1.99
CA CYS A 77 -11.45 -12.81 0.99
C CYS A 77 -10.69 -12.02 -0.07
N HIS A 78 -9.91 -12.73 -0.87
CA HIS A 78 -9.31 -12.22 -2.10
C HIS A 78 -9.18 -13.36 -3.11
N PHE A 79 -9.42 -13.07 -4.38
CA PHE A 79 -9.45 -14.08 -5.43
C PHE A 79 -9.29 -13.43 -6.81
N GLU A 80 -9.00 -14.27 -7.81
CA GLU A 80 -9.03 -13.87 -9.20
C GLU A 80 -10.30 -14.39 -9.87
N ASP A 81 -10.96 -13.52 -10.62
CA ASP A 81 -12.12 -13.87 -11.44
C ASP A 81 -12.19 -12.98 -12.68
N ASP A 82 -12.50 -13.57 -13.84
CA ASP A 82 -12.64 -12.89 -15.14
C ASP A 82 -11.53 -11.86 -15.44
N GLY A 83 -10.27 -12.27 -15.25
CA GLY A 83 -9.09 -11.45 -15.53
C GLY A 83 -8.94 -10.21 -14.62
N ALA A 84 -9.62 -10.19 -13.48
CA ALA A 84 -9.47 -9.19 -12.43
C ALA A 84 -9.16 -9.87 -11.09
N TYR A 85 -8.36 -9.19 -10.27
CA TYR A 85 -8.08 -9.60 -8.91
C TYR A 85 -8.90 -8.75 -7.94
N TYR A 86 -9.52 -9.40 -6.97
CA TYR A 86 -10.39 -8.80 -5.98
C TYR A 86 -9.75 -8.93 -4.61
N LEU A 87 -9.75 -7.82 -3.86
CA LEU A 87 -9.49 -7.80 -2.43
C LEU A 87 -10.73 -7.23 -1.75
N ILE A 88 -11.33 -8.05 -0.88
CA ILE A 88 -12.54 -7.74 -0.13
C ILE A 88 -12.18 -7.64 1.34
N THR A 89 -12.38 -6.48 1.95
CA THR A 89 -12.09 -6.21 3.36
C THR A 89 -13.29 -5.64 4.08
N GLU A 90 -13.24 -5.65 5.41
CA GLU A 90 -14.07 -4.79 6.25
C GLU A 90 -13.97 -3.33 5.79
N TYR A 91 -15.10 -2.63 5.71
CA TYR A 91 -15.12 -1.17 5.62
C TYR A 91 -15.05 -0.60 7.04
N VAL A 92 -14.01 0.21 7.30
CA VAL A 92 -13.79 0.80 8.62
C VAL A 92 -14.30 2.23 8.62
N GLU A 93 -15.33 2.50 9.43
CA GLU A 93 -15.90 3.84 9.58
C GLU A 93 -14.94 4.78 10.32
N GLY A 94 -14.86 6.02 9.83
CA GLY A 94 -14.07 7.10 10.40
C GLY A 94 -13.80 8.19 9.36
N VAL A 95 -12.95 9.14 9.74
CA VAL A 95 -12.45 10.20 8.85
C VAL A 95 -10.97 9.99 8.57
N SER A 96 -10.49 10.45 7.42
CA SER A 96 -9.06 10.45 7.16
C SER A 96 -8.35 11.38 8.15
N MET A 97 -7.17 10.99 8.66
CA MET A 97 -6.32 11.91 9.44
C MET A 97 -6.03 13.20 8.66
N SER A 98 -6.01 13.15 7.33
CA SER A 98 -5.79 14.33 6.47
C SER A 98 -6.87 15.42 6.61
N GLU A 99 -8.08 15.04 7.03
CA GLU A 99 -9.24 15.93 7.24
C GLU A 99 -9.27 16.58 8.62
N LEU A 100 -8.43 16.12 9.56
CA LEU A 100 -8.38 16.64 10.93
C LEU A 100 -7.66 18.00 11.01
N SER A 101 -7.89 18.75 12.10
CA SER A 101 -7.10 19.94 12.41
C SER A 101 -5.65 19.58 12.76
N GLU A 102 -4.72 20.52 12.68
CA GLU A 102 -3.32 20.26 13.03
C GLU A 102 -3.14 19.87 14.50
N GLU A 103 -3.95 20.42 15.40
CA GLU A 103 -3.97 20.08 16.83
C GLU A 103 -4.43 18.63 17.04
N GLN A 104 -5.48 18.20 16.32
CA GLN A 104 -5.96 16.82 16.36
C GLN A 104 -4.94 15.85 15.76
N LYS A 105 -4.27 16.23 14.67
CA LYS A 105 -3.21 15.43 14.04
C LYS A 105 -2.03 15.17 14.98
N VAL A 106 -1.72 16.09 15.91
CA VAL A 106 -0.68 15.86 16.93
C VAL A 106 -1.04 14.64 17.79
N ILE A 107 -2.30 14.53 18.22
CA ILE A 107 -2.78 13.42 19.07
C ILE A 107 -2.71 12.10 18.30
N VAL A 108 -3.22 12.08 17.06
CA VAL A 108 -3.19 10.88 16.22
C VAL A 108 -1.75 10.42 15.95
N ARG A 109 -0.81 11.36 15.71
CA ARG A 109 0.61 11.04 15.49
C ARG A 109 1.25 10.35 16.68
N GLN A 110 0.89 10.71 17.91
CA GLN A 110 1.43 10.04 19.10
C GLN A 110 1.06 8.56 19.13
N GLU A 111 -0.20 8.23 18.81
CA GLU A 111 -0.63 6.84 18.68
C GLU A 111 0.06 6.13 17.51
N LEU A 112 0.18 6.82 16.37
CA LEU A 112 0.81 6.26 15.18
C LEU A 112 2.30 5.93 15.38
N GLU A 113 3.05 6.74 16.12
CA GLU A 113 4.45 6.44 16.46
C GLU A 113 4.57 5.14 17.26
N ILE A 114 3.62 4.85 18.14
CA ILE A 114 3.57 3.59 18.90
C ILE A 114 3.37 2.41 17.93
N HIS A 115 2.41 2.52 17.01
CA HIS A 115 2.16 1.49 15.99
C HIS A 115 3.37 1.30 15.08
N ARG A 116 4.01 2.40 14.65
CA ARG A 116 5.21 2.34 13.83
C ARG A 116 6.40 1.72 14.57
N ALA A 117 6.57 2.00 15.86
CA ALA A 117 7.58 1.34 16.67
C ALA A 117 7.37 -0.18 16.72
N LYS A 118 6.12 -0.65 16.80
CA LYS A 118 5.78 -2.09 16.73
C LYS A 118 6.08 -2.70 15.36
N LEU A 119 5.79 -2.01 14.25
CA LEU A 119 6.17 -2.51 12.91
C LEU A 119 7.68 -2.74 12.79
N LYS A 120 8.48 -1.83 13.36
CA LYS A 120 9.94 -1.92 13.37
C LYS A 120 10.50 -3.11 14.16
N THR A 121 9.72 -3.71 15.06
CA THR A 121 10.14 -4.92 15.78
C THR A 121 9.95 -6.18 14.95
N LEU A 122 9.17 -6.14 13.87
CA LEU A 122 9.00 -7.26 12.96
C LEU A 122 10.22 -7.31 12.04
N LYS A 123 10.99 -8.40 12.13
CA LYS A 123 12.25 -8.57 11.42
C LYS A 123 12.19 -9.71 10.40
N SER A 124 13.03 -9.62 9.38
CA SER A 124 13.17 -10.66 8.35
C SER A 124 14.54 -10.59 7.69
N SER A 125 15.03 -11.74 7.23
CA SER A 125 16.20 -11.87 6.35
C SER A 125 15.85 -11.86 4.85
N ARG A 126 14.57 -11.66 4.52
CA ARG A 126 14.06 -11.64 3.14
C ARG A 126 13.35 -10.32 2.86
N LEU A 127 13.68 -9.69 1.72
CA LEU A 127 12.98 -8.50 1.21
C LEU A 127 11.59 -8.82 0.66
N GLY A 128 10.73 -7.81 0.67
CA GLY A 128 9.38 -7.87 0.10
C GLY A 128 8.30 -8.20 1.13
N GLY A 129 7.08 -8.41 0.66
CA GLY A 129 5.92 -8.70 1.50
C GLY A 129 6.02 -10.01 2.28
N PRO A 130 4.98 -10.36 3.04
CA PRO A 130 4.97 -11.59 3.86
C PRO A 130 5.20 -12.89 3.07
N SER A 131 4.76 -12.96 1.81
CA SER A 131 5.02 -14.09 0.89
C SER A 131 6.40 -13.99 0.21
N GLY A 132 7.08 -12.86 0.40
CA GLY A 132 8.30 -12.41 -0.26
C GLY A 132 8.12 -12.01 -1.72
N LEU A 133 6.89 -11.71 -2.12
CA LEU A 133 6.60 -10.90 -3.30
C LEU A 133 7.14 -9.49 -3.07
N VAL A 134 8.01 -9.02 -3.96
CA VAL A 134 8.60 -7.68 -3.84
C VAL A 134 7.78 -6.70 -4.67
N ILE A 135 7.06 -5.82 -3.99
CA ILE A 135 6.43 -4.65 -4.59
C ILE A 135 7.25 -3.42 -4.18
N PRO A 136 8.03 -2.80 -5.09
CA PRO A 136 8.72 -1.56 -4.77
C PRO A 136 7.71 -0.47 -4.41
N PRO A 137 8.00 0.42 -3.45
CA PRO A 137 7.14 1.57 -3.15
C PRO A 137 6.86 2.39 -4.42
N TYR A 138 5.70 3.04 -4.51
CA TYR A 138 5.29 3.78 -5.71
C TYR A 138 6.37 4.71 -6.29
N ARG A 139 7.09 5.42 -5.41
CA ARG A 139 8.19 6.34 -5.77
C ARG A 139 9.36 5.65 -6.50
N VAL A 140 9.57 4.37 -6.22
CA VAL A 140 10.56 3.50 -6.88
C VAL A 140 9.96 2.82 -8.10
N LEU A 141 8.74 2.28 -7.99
CA LEU A 141 8.06 1.58 -9.07
C LEU A 141 7.98 2.45 -10.33
N ARG A 142 7.68 3.74 -10.18
CA ARG A 142 7.65 4.72 -11.29
C ARG A 142 8.97 4.90 -12.04
N ARG A 143 10.09 4.51 -11.43
CA ARG A 143 11.45 4.66 -11.96
C ARG A 143 12.03 3.33 -12.43
N ALA A 144 11.50 2.21 -11.93
CA ALA A 144 11.97 0.89 -12.26
C ALA A 144 11.54 0.49 -13.67
N GLU A 145 12.47 -0.08 -14.43
CA GLU A 145 12.24 -0.63 -15.77
C GLU A 145 11.70 -2.08 -15.74
N THR A 146 11.84 -2.76 -14.60
CA THR A 146 11.37 -4.13 -14.37
C THR A 146 10.35 -4.19 -13.22
N ASP A 147 9.46 -5.16 -13.31
CA ASP A 147 8.50 -5.53 -12.28
C ASP A 147 8.89 -6.83 -11.55
N TYR A 148 9.93 -7.52 -12.03
CA TYR A 148 10.38 -8.81 -11.49
C TYR A 148 11.65 -8.65 -10.67
N TRP A 149 11.58 -9.06 -9.40
CA TRP A 149 12.67 -8.96 -8.43
C TRP A 149 12.95 -10.33 -7.81
N ASN A 150 14.09 -10.93 -8.19
CA ASN A 150 14.59 -12.15 -7.56
C ASN A 150 15.75 -11.82 -6.62
N LEU A 151 15.41 -11.46 -5.38
CA LEU A 151 16.35 -10.90 -4.42
C LEU A 151 16.90 -11.96 -3.48
N GLN A 152 18.19 -11.85 -3.17
CA GLN A 152 18.87 -12.76 -2.26
C GLN A 152 18.39 -12.58 -0.82
N ARG A 153 18.45 -13.68 -0.05
CA ARG A 153 18.26 -13.64 1.40
C ARG A 153 19.56 -13.22 2.05
N THR A 154 19.46 -12.42 3.09
CA THR A 154 20.60 -12.07 3.93
C THR A 154 20.81 -13.15 4.99
N SER A 155 22.02 -13.19 5.58
CA SER A 155 22.31 -14.09 6.69
C SER A 155 21.68 -13.63 8.01
N ASN A 156 21.37 -12.33 8.13
CA ASN A 156 20.83 -11.69 9.34
C ASN A 156 19.43 -11.13 9.09
N GLU A 157 18.61 -11.04 10.15
CA GLU A 157 17.30 -10.39 10.10
C GLU A 157 17.40 -8.85 10.15
N GLU A 158 17.99 -8.27 9.10
CA GLU A 158 18.31 -6.84 9.06
C GLU A 158 17.17 -5.95 8.55
N TYR A 159 16.12 -6.54 7.97
CA TYR A 159 14.99 -5.80 7.43
C TYR A 159 13.88 -5.63 8.45
N ILE A 160 13.19 -4.50 8.39
CA ILE A 160 12.00 -4.21 9.19
C ILE A 160 10.75 -4.20 8.33
N PHE A 161 9.59 -4.49 8.91
CA PHE A 161 8.34 -4.37 8.19
C PHE A 161 7.95 -2.88 8.03
N CYS A 162 7.92 -2.41 6.78
CA CYS A 162 7.58 -1.05 6.40
C CYS A 162 6.20 -1.05 5.71
N HIS A 163 5.40 -0.02 5.95
CA HIS A 163 4.17 0.21 5.17
C HIS A 163 4.47 0.77 3.78
N ASN A 164 5.54 1.58 3.65
CA ASN A 164 5.99 2.26 2.43
C ASN A 164 5.04 3.27 1.78
N ASP A 165 3.84 3.45 2.34
CA ASP A 165 2.85 4.45 1.93
C ASP A 165 2.05 5.00 3.13
N LEU A 166 2.73 5.21 4.26
CA LEU A 166 2.07 5.66 5.50
C LEU A 166 1.84 7.17 5.49
N SER A 167 0.93 7.62 4.64
CA SER A 167 0.48 9.02 4.52
C SER A 167 -0.72 9.32 5.42
N GLN A 168 -1.06 10.60 5.62
CA GLN A 168 -2.25 11.00 6.39
C GLN A 168 -3.57 10.46 5.80
N GLN A 169 -3.60 10.16 4.49
CA GLN A 169 -4.80 9.64 3.83
C GLN A 169 -5.10 8.19 4.22
N ASN A 170 -4.05 7.44 4.60
CA ASN A 170 -4.11 6.01 4.89
C ASN A 170 -4.35 5.70 6.37
N ILE A 171 -4.75 6.70 7.16
CA ILE A 171 -5.04 6.57 8.59
C ILE A 171 -6.49 6.98 8.81
N ILE A 172 -7.31 6.01 9.20
CA ILE A 172 -8.72 6.20 9.51
C ILE A 172 -8.86 6.43 11.02
N VAL A 173 -9.53 7.50 11.39
CA VAL A 173 -9.62 7.99 12.77
C VAL A 173 -11.09 8.12 13.18
N ASN A 174 -11.41 7.78 14.42
CA ASN A 174 -12.71 8.14 15.00
C ASN A 174 -12.69 9.65 15.33
N PRO A 175 -13.56 10.48 14.72
CA PRO A 175 -13.47 11.93 14.83
C PRO A 175 -13.72 12.47 16.26
N ASP A 176 -14.46 11.73 17.09
CA ASP A 176 -14.81 12.15 18.45
C ASP A 176 -13.70 11.84 19.46
N THR A 177 -13.05 10.68 19.31
CA THR A 177 -12.04 10.17 20.26
C THR A 177 -10.61 10.34 19.79
N LEU A 178 -10.42 10.65 18.50
CA LEU A 178 -9.12 10.72 17.81
C LEU A 178 -8.31 9.42 17.85
N LYS A 179 -8.97 8.29 18.17
CA LYS A 179 -8.34 6.96 18.13
C LYS A 179 -8.24 6.44 16.71
N ILE A 180 -7.09 5.85 16.38
CA ILE A 180 -6.89 5.20 15.09
C ILE A 180 -7.79 3.97 15.03
N ARG A 181 -8.67 3.94 14.02
CA ARG A 181 -9.61 2.85 13.74
C ARG A 181 -9.05 1.86 12.74
N ALA A 182 -8.23 2.33 11.80
CA ALA A 182 -7.49 1.48 10.87
C ALA A 182 -6.32 2.23 10.22
N ILE A 183 -5.25 1.50 9.92
CA ILE A 183 -4.25 1.85 8.92
C ILE A 183 -4.55 1.02 7.66
N ILE A 184 -4.65 1.67 6.50
CA ILE A 184 -5.10 1.06 5.24
C ILE A 184 -4.06 1.23 4.12
N ASP A 185 -4.28 0.57 2.98
CA ASP A 185 -3.45 0.69 1.77
C ASP A 185 -2.03 0.10 1.90
N TRP A 186 -1.97 -1.15 2.36
CA TRP A 186 -0.73 -1.90 2.61
C TRP A 186 -0.12 -2.54 1.35
N GLU A 187 -0.52 -2.12 0.16
CA GLU A 187 -0.11 -2.78 -1.10
C GLU A 187 1.40 -2.71 -1.39
N TYR A 188 2.08 -1.71 -0.84
CA TYR A 188 3.54 -1.54 -0.92
C TYR A 188 4.27 -2.08 0.31
N ALA A 189 3.56 -2.66 1.27
CA ALA A 189 4.15 -3.09 2.51
C ALA A 189 5.07 -4.29 2.34
N GLY A 190 6.10 -4.35 3.17
CA GLY A 190 7.05 -5.47 3.18
C GLY A 190 8.27 -5.18 4.03
N PHE A 191 9.17 -6.15 4.06
CA PHE A 191 10.45 -6.04 4.75
C PHE A 191 11.46 -5.28 3.89
N PHE A 192 11.97 -4.18 4.42
CA PHE A 192 12.97 -3.31 3.78
C PHE A 192 13.98 -2.80 4.82
N PRO A 193 15.15 -2.27 4.39
CA PRO A 193 16.06 -1.60 5.30
C PRO A 193 15.42 -0.41 6.01
N ALA A 194 15.69 -0.26 7.30
CA ALA A 194 15.05 0.77 8.14
C ALA A 194 15.25 2.21 7.67
N ARG A 195 16.32 2.48 6.91
CA ARG A 195 16.59 3.81 6.34
C ARG A 195 15.56 4.28 5.30
N PHE A 196 14.77 3.37 4.72
CA PHE A 196 13.74 3.69 3.74
C PHE A 196 12.32 3.83 4.34
N ASP A 197 12.19 3.65 5.66
CA ASP A 197 10.93 3.80 6.39
C ASP A 197 10.69 5.27 6.77
N TYR A 198 10.29 6.07 5.78
CA TYR A 198 10.03 7.50 5.98
C TYR A 198 8.64 7.77 6.58
N PRO A 199 8.54 8.62 7.62
CA PRO A 199 7.28 8.93 8.30
C PRO A 199 6.46 10.01 7.56
N PHE A 200 5.96 9.68 6.37
CA PHE A 200 5.26 10.63 5.50
C PHE A 200 4.02 11.29 6.12
N TYR A 201 3.39 10.65 7.10
CA TYR A 201 2.27 11.20 7.88
C TYR A 201 2.57 12.51 8.63
N HIS A 202 3.84 12.92 8.77
CA HIS A 202 4.18 14.23 9.32
C HIS A 202 3.73 15.41 8.47
N ARG A 203 3.39 15.19 7.19
CA ARG A 203 2.90 16.24 6.30
C ARG A 203 1.78 15.73 5.40
N LEU A 204 1.11 16.67 4.74
CA LEU A 204 0.18 16.37 3.66
C LEU A 204 0.93 16.02 2.37
N GLY A 205 0.26 15.27 1.51
CA GLY A 205 0.77 14.87 0.20
C GLY A 205 1.20 13.41 0.11
N PRO A 206 1.84 13.02 -1.01
CA PRO A 206 2.18 11.63 -1.29
C PRO A 206 3.35 11.12 -0.45
N SER A 207 3.47 9.80 -0.36
CA SER A 207 4.61 9.06 0.20
C SER A 207 5.82 9.02 -0.74
N SER A 208 6.25 10.21 -1.17
CA SER A 208 7.44 10.48 -1.96
C SER A 208 8.03 11.82 -1.54
N ALA A 209 9.32 12.02 -1.71
CA ALA A 209 9.97 13.28 -1.37
C ALA A 209 9.28 14.49 -2.04
N THR A 210 9.13 15.57 -1.27
CA THR A 210 8.60 16.85 -1.70
C THR A 210 9.56 17.97 -1.30
N HIS A 211 9.51 19.12 -2.01
CA HIS A 211 10.26 20.36 -1.77
C HIS A 211 11.27 20.36 -0.61
N GLY A 212 12.53 20.06 -0.91
CA GLY A 212 13.65 20.11 0.05
C GLY A 212 13.90 18.83 0.85
N GLU A 213 13.03 17.82 0.75
CA GLU A 213 13.28 16.49 1.29
C GLU A 213 14.27 15.69 0.44
N VAL A 214 14.99 14.78 1.09
CA VAL A 214 15.87 13.83 0.40
C VAL A 214 15.01 12.81 -0.37
N ASP A 215 15.20 12.74 -1.69
CA ASP A 215 14.57 11.72 -2.53
C ASP A 215 15.38 10.42 -2.51
N ASP A 216 14.93 9.45 -1.72
CA ASP A 216 15.53 8.12 -1.58
C ASP A 216 15.18 7.17 -2.74
N SER A 217 14.35 7.58 -3.71
CA SER A 217 13.80 6.68 -4.73
C SER A 217 14.88 6.01 -5.57
N LEU A 218 15.95 6.73 -5.92
CA LEU A 218 17.07 6.18 -6.67
C LEU A 218 17.97 5.31 -5.81
N GLU A 219 18.22 5.69 -4.55
CA GLU A 219 19.02 4.89 -3.62
C GLU A 219 18.34 3.54 -3.35
N LEU A 220 17.04 3.54 -3.09
CA LEU A 220 16.28 2.31 -2.90
C LEU A 220 16.25 1.46 -4.18
N LEU A 221 16.09 2.07 -5.36
CA LEU A 221 16.16 1.34 -6.62
C LEU A 221 17.53 0.66 -6.82
N GLN A 222 18.62 1.40 -6.61
CA GLN A 222 19.99 0.88 -6.70
C GLN A 222 20.23 -0.23 -5.69
N PHE A 223 19.73 -0.09 -4.47
CA PHE A 223 19.77 -1.14 -3.46
C PHE A 223 19.05 -2.41 -3.94
N LEU A 224 17.82 -2.30 -4.46
CA LEU A 224 17.10 -3.46 -4.97
C LEU A 224 17.85 -4.17 -6.11
N HIS A 225 18.47 -3.41 -7.01
CA HIS A 225 19.34 -3.98 -8.05
C HIS A 225 20.57 -4.68 -7.47
N SER A 226 21.19 -4.11 -6.43
CA SER A 226 22.37 -4.71 -5.79
C SER A 226 22.06 -6.02 -5.06
N GLN A 227 20.78 -6.29 -4.73
CA GLN A 227 20.33 -7.53 -4.10
C GLN A 227 19.84 -8.56 -5.12
N GLN A 228 19.78 -8.24 -6.41
CA GLN A 228 19.40 -9.21 -7.42
C GLN A 228 20.43 -10.33 -7.45
N SER A 229 19.93 -11.57 -7.41
CA SER A 229 20.76 -12.74 -7.61
C SER A 229 21.44 -12.61 -8.97
N GLY A 230 22.77 -12.56 -9.01
CA GLY A 230 23.48 -12.61 -10.29
C GLY A 230 23.01 -13.83 -11.07
N SER A 231 22.61 -13.63 -12.32
CA SER A 231 22.56 -14.71 -13.29
C SER A 231 24.01 -15.14 -13.51
N SER A 232 24.49 -16.07 -12.69
CA SER A 232 25.65 -16.88 -13.00
C SER A 232 25.34 -17.77 -14.20
#